data_AF-A0A2A5G9L0-F1
#
_entry.id   AF-A0A2A5G9L0-F1
#
_cell.length_a   1.000
_cell.length_b   1.000
_cell.length_c   1.000
_cell.angle_alpha   90.00
_cell.angle_beta   90.00
_cell.angle_gamma   90.00
#
_symmetry.space_group_name_H-M   'P 1'
#
loop_
_entity.id
_entity.type
_entity.pdbx_description
1 polymer ?
#
loop_
_entity_poly.entity_id
_entity_poly.type
_entity_poly.pdbx_seq_one_letter_code
_entity_poly.pdbx_strand_id
1 'polypeptide(L)'
;METTACVDFSNSFLTWETKESSYGRFQVEAILRCFDNGALLDQYLLLAGVMACDVYGEQGLIYEPAFHFQAIFSRNQHKIFRTHANLKKNADNWGNHEERFSKITPSISKVKSAAIHSFEEIESATLSNRNLNVKIPYRVDGKQFFELEFPIKHINIHAENKKFQVETGPILIPRGAPADDAFIDKLQIAYVAFNKLAEFEFIPFTAQKIGFLNNIRFYAGKEIVTSQIQICRLN
;
A
#
# COMPACT_ATOMS: atom_id res chain seq x y z
N MET A 1 -10.26 -26.88 2.29
CA MET A 1 -9.66 -25.53 2.24
C MET A 1 -10.74 -24.58 1.81
N GLU A 2 -11.03 -23.55 2.60
CA GLU A 2 -11.99 -22.51 2.24
C GLU A 2 -11.38 -21.67 1.11
N THR A 3 -11.96 -21.76 -0.08
CA THR A 3 -11.49 -20.99 -1.24
C THR A 3 -12.06 -19.59 -1.18
N THR A 4 -11.19 -18.61 -0.99
CA THR A 4 -11.53 -17.18 -1.06
C THR A 4 -10.90 -16.56 -2.30
N ALA A 5 -11.33 -15.35 -2.69
CA ALA A 5 -10.69 -14.60 -3.77
C ALA A 5 -9.70 -13.58 -3.19
N CYS A 6 -8.46 -13.59 -3.67
CA CYS A 6 -7.44 -12.60 -3.34
C CYS A 6 -6.98 -11.85 -4.59
N VAL A 7 -6.46 -10.65 -4.40
CA VAL A 7 -5.97 -9.80 -5.49
C VAL A 7 -4.67 -10.36 -6.04
N ASP A 8 -4.59 -10.61 -7.34
CA ASP A 8 -3.31 -10.88 -7.98
C ASP A 8 -2.62 -9.54 -8.29
N PHE A 9 -1.75 -9.09 -7.39
CA PHE A 9 -1.05 -7.80 -7.50
C PHE A 9 -0.09 -7.76 -8.69
N SER A 10 0.43 -8.91 -9.14
CA SER A 10 1.26 -8.99 -10.34
C SER A 10 0.46 -8.71 -11.63
N ASN A 11 -0.87 -8.88 -11.58
CA ASN A 11 -1.79 -8.64 -12.68
C ASN A 11 -2.82 -7.54 -12.36
N SER A 12 -2.51 -6.65 -11.42
CA SER A 12 -3.40 -5.56 -11.03
C SER A 12 -2.78 -4.19 -11.30
N PHE A 13 -3.52 -3.33 -11.99
CA PHE A 13 -3.03 -2.05 -12.47
C PHE A 13 -4.06 -0.94 -12.28
N LEU A 14 -3.60 0.30 -12.29
CA LEU A 14 -4.42 1.48 -12.49
C LEU A 14 -3.91 2.23 -13.71
N THR A 15 -4.79 2.46 -14.67
CA THR A 15 -4.52 3.30 -15.84
C THR A 15 -5.17 4.65 -15.64
N TRP A 16 -4.45 5.72 -15.97
CA TRP A 16 -4.94 7.09 -15.91
C TRP A 16 -4.78 7.77 -17.25
N GLU A 17 -5.65 8.73 -17.51
CA GLU A 17 -5.63 9.64 -18.65
C GLU A 17 -5.86 11.06 -18.14
N THR A 18 -5.02 12.01 -18.54
CA THR A 18 -5.19 13.43 -18.24
C THR A 18 -6.06 14.11 -19.28
N LYS A 19 -6.59 15.28 -18.94
CA LYS A 19 -7.31 16.13 -19.90
C LYS A 19 -6.46 16.61 -21.09
N GLU A 20 -5.14 16.49 -20.98
CA GLU A 20 -4.16 16.83 -22.01
C GLU A 20 -3.76 15.61 -22.85
N SER A 21 -4.55 14.53 -22.82
CA SER A 21 -4.31 13.29 -23.58
C SER A 21 -3.01 12.56 -23.21
N SER A 22 -2.46 12.80 -22.02
CA SER A 22 -1.37 12.00 -21.45
C SER A 22 -1.97 10.78 -20.76
N TYR A 23 -1.42 9.59 -21.01
CA TYR A 23 -1.85 8.36 -20.34
C TYR A 23 -0.67 7.61 -19.74
N GLY A 24 -0.95 6.86 -18.68
CA GLY A 24 0.03 6.02 -18.03
C GLY A 24 -0.63 4.92 -17.22
N ARG A 25 0.18 3.94 -16.81
CA ARG A 25 -0.27 2.80 -16.02
C ARG A 25 0.71 2.52 -14.91
N PHE A 26 0.19 2.37 -13.70
CA PHE A 26 0.96 1.87 -12.55
C PHE A 26 0.44 0.49 -12.15
N GLN A 27 1.35 -0.34 -11.64
CA GLN A 27 0.98 -1.54 -10.90
C GLN A 27 0.42 -1.14 -9.52
N VAL A 28 -0.51 -1.92 -9.00
CA VAL A 28 -1.04 -1.75 -7.64
C VAL A 28 -0.14 -2.50 -6.66
N GLU A 29 0.21 -1.85 -5.55
CA GLU A 29 1.10 -2.36 -4.51
C GLU A 29 0.33 -2.90 -3.29
N ALA A 30 -0.73 -2.20 -2.92
CA ALA A 30 -1.57 -2.54 -1.78
C ALA A 30 -2.96 -1.93 -1.97
N ILE A 31 -3.96 -2.53 -1.32
CA ILE A 31 -5.32 -2.02 -1.27
C ILE A 31 -5.73 -1.85 0.18
N LEU A 32 -6.29 -0.69 0.51
CA LEU A 32 -6.99 -0.44 1.77
C LEU A 32 -8.48 -0.25 1.47
N ARG A 33 -9.33 -1.07 2.06
CA ARG A 33 -10.78 -0.94 1.96
C ARG A 33 -11.34 -0.41 3.26
N CYS A 34 -12.21 0.59 3.18
CA CYS A 34 -12.88 1.20 4.32
C CYS A 34 -14.34 0.77 4.33
N PHE A 35 -14.83 0.25 5.46
CA PHE A 35 -16.20 -0.23 5.60
C PHE A 35 -16.90 0.41 6.79
N ASP A 36 -18.17 0.75 6.61
CA ASP A 36 -19.08 1.17 7.67
C ASP A 36 -20.28 0.23 7.73
N ASN A 37 -20.53 -0.34 8.92
CA ASN A 37 -21.59 -1.33 9.16
C ASN A 37 -21.64 -2.46 8.10
N GLY A 38 -20.48 -2.89 7.60
CA GLY A 38 -20.33 -3.93 6.58
C GLY A 38 -20.45 -3.47 5.13
N ALA A 39 -20.88 -2.23 4.88
CA ALA A 39 -20.91 -1.64 3.55
C ALA A 39 -19.54 -1.04 3.20
N LEU A 40 -19.03 -1.31 1.99
CA LEU A 40 -17.81 -0.69 1.49
C LEU A 40 -18.06 0.80 1.23
N LEU A 41 -17.42 1.67 2.01
CA LEU A 41 -17.46 3.12 1.80
C LEU A 41 -16.57 3.50 0.62
N ASP A 42 -15.30 3.11 0.68
CA ASP A 42 -14.30 3.46 -0.33
C ASP A 42 -13.17 2.43 -0.37
N GLN A 43 -12.42 2.45 -1.48
CA GLN A 43 -11.27 1.60 -1.71
C GLN A 43 -10.11 2.47 -2.21
N TYR A 44 -8.98 2.36 -1.52
CA TYR A 44 -7.76 3.10 -1.82
C TYR A 44 -6.72 2.16 -2.41
N LEU A 45 -6.21 2.51 -3.58
CA LEU A 45 -5.21 1.76 -4.33
C LEU A 45 -3.87 2.47 -4.19
N LEU A 46 -2.92 1.86 -3.49
CA LEU A 46 -1.54 2.33 -3.47
C LEU A 46 -0.85 1.86 -4.76
N LEU A 47 -0.26 2.80 -5.49
CA LEU A 47 0.44 2.52 -6.74
C LEU A 47 1.93 2.29 -6.51
N ALA A 48 2.59 1.61 -7.46
CA ALA A 48 4.03 1.42 -7.47
C ALA A 48 4.78 2.76 -7.37
N GLY A 49 5.84 2.75 -6.56
CA GLY A 49 6.75 3.89 -6.43
C GLY A 49 7.74 3.94 -7.59
N VAL A 50 8.03 5.14 -8.08
CA VAL A 50 8.99 5.37 -9.17
C VAL A 50 9.83 6.62 -8.90
N MET A 51 10.98 6.74 -9.56
CA MET A 51 11.68 8.02 -9.62
C MET A 51 10.95 8.94 -10.60
N ALA A 52 10.75 10.20 -10.20
CA ALA A 52 10.17 11.18 -11.08
C ALA A 52 11.17 11.57 -12.17
N CYS A 53 10.68 11.56 -13.40
CA CYS A 53 11.45 11.91 -14.59
C CYS A 53 10.64 12.86 -15.48
N ASP A 54 11.33 13.56 -16.39
CA ASP A 54 10.69 14.20 -17.53
C ASP A 54 10.16 13.11 -18.48
N VAL A 55 8.85 12.87 -18.38
CA VAL A 55 8.16 11.78 -19.08
C VAL A 55 8.09 11.98 -20.60
N TYR A 56 8.37 13.20 -21.09
CA TYR A 56 8.35 13.54 -22.52
C TYR A 56 9.63 14.23 -23.00
N GLY A 57 10.64 14.34 -22.14
CA GLY A 57 11.93 14.92 -22.50
C GLY A 57 12.69 14.08 -23.52
N GLU A 58 13.46 14.72 -24.39
CA GLU A 58 14.31 14.03 -25.38
C GLU A 58 15.62 13.49 -24.76
N GLN A 59 16.14 14.15 -23.73
CA GLN A 59 17.39 13.80 -23.03
C GLN A 59 17.38 14.35 -21.60
N GLY A 60 18.24 13.80 -20.73
CA GLY A 60 18.34 14.27 -19.34
C GLY A 60 17.08 14.00 -18.51
N LEU A 61 16.52 12.79 -18.63
CA LEU A 61 15.18 12.46 -18.13
C LEU A 61 15.05 12.54 -16.60
N ILE A 62 16.11 12.32 -15.85
CA ILE A 62 16.05 12.32 -14.39
C ILE A 62 16.09 13.77 -13.90
N TYR A 63 15.10 14.16 -13.08
CA TYR A 63 15.10 15.49 -12.47
C TYR A 63 16.29 15.67 -11.51
N GLU A 64 16.85 16.87 -11.50
CA GLU A 64 17.84 17.31 -10.52
C GLU A 64 17.31 18.56 -9.78
N PRO A 65 16.98 18.47 -8.48
CA PRO A 65 17.14 17.31 -7.60
C PRO A 65 16.11 16.20 -7.86
N ALA A 66 16.56 14.95 -7.80
CA ALA A 66 15.71 13.78 -7.98
C ALA A 66 14.74 13.61 -6.79
N PHE A 67 13.60 13.00 -7.07
CA PHE A 67 12.63 12.65 -6.04
C PHE A 67 11.84 11.39 -6.39
N HIS A 68 11.40 10.69 -5.35
CA HIS A 68 10.53 9.54 -5.49
C HIS A 68 9.07 10.00 -5.56
N PHE A 69 8.35 9.46 -6.54
CA PHE A 69 6.93 9.68 -6.79
C PHE A 69 6.16 8.41 -6.44
N GLN A 70 5.08 8.56 -5.69
CA GLN A 70 4.11 7.49 -5.46
C GLN A 70 2.72 8.10 -5.33
N ALA A 71 1.66 7.32 -5.58
CA ALA A 71 0.30 7.84 -5.48
C ALA A 71 -0.68 6.84 -4.91
N ILE A 72 -1.77 7.38 -4.36
CA ILE A 72 -2.98 6.65 -3.95
C ILE A 72 -4.12 7.16 -4.82
N PHE A 73 -4.98 6.26 -5.26
CA PHE A 73 -6.23 6.59 -5.93
C PHE A 73 -7.39 5.94 -5.20
N SER A 74 -8.48 6.69 -5.01
CA SER A 74 -9.77 6.19 -4.54
C SER A 74 -10.79 6.17 -5.69
N ARG A 75 -12.08 6.14 -5.38
CA ARG A 75 -13.14 6.28 -6.39
C ARG A 75 -13.05 7.59 -7.18
N ASN A 76 -12.87 8.71 -6.48
CA ASN A 76 -12.98 10.07 -7.05
C ASN A 76 -11.81 10.98 -6.67
N GLN A 77 -10.86 10.52 -5.87
CA GLN A 77 -9.75 11.33 -5.39
C GLN A 77 -8.40 10.64 -5.56
N HIS A 78 -7.37 11.46 -5.61
CA HIS A 78 -5.99 11.01 -5.65
C HIS A 78 -5.17 11.73 -4.59
N LYS A 79 -4.11 11.08 -4.13
CA LYS A 79 -3.03 11.69 -3.35
C LYS A 79 -1.70 11.31 -3.99
N ILE A 80 -0.81 12.28 -4.12
CA ILE A 80 0.53 12.11 -4.66
C ILE A 80 1.54 12.42 -3.56
N PHE A 81 2.50 11.52 -3.40
CA PHE A 81 3.66 11.68 -2.55
C PHE A 81 4.86 12.11 -3.38
N ARG A 82 5.52 13.20 -2.98
CA ARG A 82 6.80 13.63 -3.57
C ARG A 82 7.86 13.65 -2.50
N THR A 83 8.78 12.71 -2.58
CA THR A 83 9.78 12.48 -1.54
C THR A 83 11.16 12.88 -2.05
N HIS A 84 11.65 14.01 -1.55
CA HIS A 84 13.01 14.48 -1.75
C HIS A 84 13.89 14.08 -0.55
N ALA A 85 15.21 13.98 -0.76
CA ALA A 85 16.17 13.71 0.31
C ALA A 85 16.16 14.78 1.41
N ASN A 86 15.95 16.04 1.03
CA ASN A 86 15.78 17.16 1.95
C ASN A 86 14.49 17.93 1.62
N LEU A 87 13.57 18.01 2.57
CA LEU A 87 12.32 18.74 2.44
C LEU A 87 12.42 20.06 3.20
N LYS A 88 12.40 21.19 2.48
CA LYS A 88 12.01 22.47 3.10
C LYS A 88 10.53 22.44 3.52
N LYS A 89 9.69 21.82 2.69
CA LYS A 89 8.26 21.57 2.93
C LYS A 89 7.85 20.26 2.24
N ASN A 90 6.89 19.55 2.83
CA ASN A 90 6.25 18.43 2.16
C ASN A 90 5.48 18.92 0.91
N ALA A 91 5.77 18.33 -0.25
CA ALA A 91 5.15 18.65 -1.54
C ALA A 91 4.10 17.61 -1.97
N ASP A 92 3.60 16.81 -1.02
CA ASP A 92 2.43 15.98 -1.24
C ASP A 92 1.24 16.87 -1.60
N ASN A 93 0.37 16.36 -2.47
CA ASN A 93 -0.89 17.00 -2.78
C ASN A 93 -1.96 15.94 -2.96
N TRP A 94 -3.21 16.33 -2.77
CA TRP A 94 -4.38 15.50 -3.03
C TRP A 94 -5.46 16.37 -3.67
N GLY A 95 -6.44 15.74 -4.31
CA GLY A 95 -7.54 16.44 -4.96
C GLY A 95 -8.47 15.49 -5.70
N ASN A 96 -9.51 16.05 -6.32
CA ASN A 96 -10.46 15.26 -7.08
C ASN A 96 -9.88 14.84 -8.43
N HIS A 97 -10.31 13.68 -8.93
CA HIS A 97 -9.89 13.20 -10.24
C HIS A 97 -10.23 14.21 -11.34
N GLU A 98 -11.43 14.78 -11.28
CA GLU A 98 -11.98 15.67 -12.31
C GLU A 98 -11.16 16.95 -12.51
N GLU A 99 -10.29 17.32 -11.57
CA GLU A 99 -9.42 18.48 -11.72
C GLU A 99 -8.31 18.23 -12.76
N ARG A 100 -7.81 16.99 -12.86
CA ARG A 100 -6.61 16.63 -13.64
C ARG A 100 -6.83 15.52 -14.67
N PHE A 101 -7.66 14.55 -14.35
CA PHE A 101 -7.84 13.33 -15.11
C PHE A 101 -9.13 13.35 -15.90
N SER A 102 -9.07 12.96 -17.17
CA SER A 102 -10.26 12.67 -17.98
C SER A 102 -10.83 11.30 -17.65
N LYS A 103 -9.95 10.34 -17.29
CA LYS A 103 -10.34 8.96 -17.01
C LYS A 103 -9.37 8.28 -16.05
N ILE A 104 -9.93 7.52 -15.10
CA ILE A 104 -9.21 6.61 -14.21
C ILE A 104 -9.83 5.22 -14.35
N THR A 105 -9.02 4.21 -14.64
CA THR A 105 -9.47 2.82 -14.88
C THR A 105 -8.66 1.85 -14.03
N PRO A 106 -9.16 1.47 -12.84
CA PRO A 106 -8.61 0.37 -12.07
C PRO A 106 -8.91 -0.97 -12.76
N SER A 107 -7.89 -1.80 -12.91
CA SER A 107 -7.99 -3.18 -13.38
C SER A 107 -7.43 -4.10 -12.29
N ILE A 108 -8.30 -4.54 -11.39
CA ILE A 108 -7.91 -5.38 -10.24
C ILE A 108 -8.22 -6.84 -10.57
N SER A 109 -7.18 -7.65 -10.77
CA SER A 109 -7.31 -9.08 -10.98
C SER A 109 -7.55 -9.78 -9.65
N LYS A 110 -8.56 -10.66 -9.59
CA LYS A 110 -8.82 -11.52 -8.44
C LYS A 110 -8.73 -12.97 -8.86
N VAL A 111 -7.98 -13.76 -8.11
CA VAL A 111 -7.78 -15.19 -8.35
C VAL A 111 -8.25 -15.99 -7.16
N LYS A 112 -8.57 -17.27 -7.40
CA LYS A 112 -8.85 -18.20 -6.30
C LYS A 112 -7.59 -18.33 -5.44
N SER A 113 -7.79 -18.35 -4.15
CA SER A 113 -6.71 -18.52 -3.17
C SER A 113 -7.12 -19.50 -2.07
N ALA A 114 -6.12 -20.14 -1.48
CA ALA A 114 -6.28 -20.94 -0.27
C ALA A 114 -5.72 -20.17 0.93
N ALA A 115 -6.49 -20.08 2.00
CA ALA A 115 -6.00 -19.57 3.27
C ALA A 115 -4.92 -20.53 3.83
N ILE A 116 -3.88 -19.94 4.42
CA ILE A 116 -2.80 -20.65 5.10
C ILE A 116 -3.01 -20.54 6.62
N HIS A 117 -2.95 -21.68 7.31
CA HIS A 117 -3.26 -21.77 8.75
C HIS A 117 -2.12 -22.30 9.62
N SER A 118 -1.03 -22.81 9.01
CA SER A 118 0.06 -23.46 9.73
C SER A 118 1.43 -23.02 9.21
N PHE A 119 2.46 -23.22 10.04
CA PHE A 119 3.85 -22.99 9.64
C PHE A 119 4.23 -23.87 8.43
N GLU A 120 3.83 -25.13 8.44
CA GLU A 120 4.13 -26.10 7.38
C GLU A 120 3.54 -25.67 6.02
N GLU A 121 2.35 -25.06 6.03
CA GLU A 121 1.75 -24.49 4.81
C GLU A 121 2.49 -23.23 4.34
N ILE A 122 2.92 -22.36 5.26
CA ILE A 122 3.75 -21.17 4.93
C ILE A 122 5.06 -21.63 4.29
N GLU A 123 5.76 -22.56 4.93
CA GLU A 123 7.03 -23.10 4.45
C GLU A 123 6.88 -23.76 3.08
N SER A 124 5.89 -24.65 2.93
CA SER A 124 5.62 -25.33 1.66
C SER A 124 5.33 -24.35 0.52
N ALA A 125 4.48 -23.34 0.77
CA ALA A 125 4.15 -22.34 -0.23
C ALA A 125 5.35 -21.45 -0.60
N THR A 126 6.18 -21.08 0.38
CA THR A 126 7.40 -20.29 0.20
C THR A 126 8.41 -21.05 -0.66
N LEU A 127 8.75 -22.29 -0.30
CA LEU A 127 9.69 -23.13 -1.04
C LEU A 127 9.20 -23.50 -2.45
N SER A 128 7.87 -23.49 -2.66
CA SER A 128 7.25 -23.74 -3.96
C SER A 128 7.12 -22.47 -4.82
N ASN A 129 7.74 -21.35 -4.43
CA ASN A 129 7.68 -20.06 -5.14
C ASN A 129 6.24 -19.59 -5.42
N ARG A 130 5.31 -19.85 -4.49
CA ARG A 130 3.92 -19.43 -4.64
C ARG A 130 3.78 -17.97 -4.25
N ASN A 131 2.99 -17.23 -5.01
CA ASN A 131 2.59 -15.88 -4.62
C ASN A 131 1.74 -15.96 -3.36
N LEU A 132 2.19 -15.27 -2.31
CA LEU A 132 1.51 -15.16 -1.04
C LEU A 132 1.00 -13.72 -0.87
N ASN A 133 -0.25 -13.62 -0.45
CA ASN A 133 -0.88 -12.37 -0.09
C ASN A 133 -1.29 -12.37 1.37
N VAL A 134 -1.53 -11.19 1.89
CA VAL A 134 -2.02 -10.97 3.24
C VAL A 134 -3.32 -10.17 3.17
N LYS A 135 -4.27 -10.55 4.02
CA LYS A 135 -5.44 -9.75 4.38
C LYS A 135 -5.45 -9.53 5.88
N ILE A 136 -5.63 -8.28 6.27
CA ILE A 136 -5.71 -7.88 7.67
C ILE A 136 -6.94 -6.98 7.84
N PRO A 137 -8.04 -7.50 8.39
CA PRO A 137 -9.08 -6.64 8.94
C PRO A 137 -8.52 -5.93 10.17
N TYR A 138 -8.82 -4.67 10.43
CA TYR A 138 -8.53 -4.03 11.73
C TYR A 138 -9.42 -2.81 11.93
N ARG A 139 -9.46 -2.33 13.18
CA ARG A 139 -10.22 -1.14 13.55
C ARG A 139 -9.30 0.02 13.93
N VAL A 140 -9.70 1.21 13.52
CA VAL A 140 -9.08 2.47 13.96
C VAL A 140 -10.09 3.17 14.87
N ASP A 141 -9.62 3.60 16.04
CA ASP A 141 -10.40 4.27 17.09
C ASP A 141 -11.66 3.48 17.54
N GLY A 142 -11.64 2.15 17.39
CA GLY A 142 -12.73 1.24 17.76
C GLY A 142 -13.98 1.29 16.88
N LYS A 143 -14.08 2.24 15.93
CA LYS A 143 -15.29 2.50 15.16
C LYS A 143 -15.20 2.01 13.72
N GLN A 144 -14.21 2.50 12.98
CA GLN A 144 -14.11 2.23 11.55
C GLN A 144 -13.45 0.88 11.28
N PHE A 145 -14.00 0.10 10.36
CA PHE A 145 -13.41 -1.16 9.92
C PHE A 145 -12.62 -0.96 8.63
N PHE A 146 -11.36 -1.37 8.64
CA PHE A 146 -10.50 -1.41 7.48
C PHE A 146 -10.13 -2.84 7.15
N GLU A 147 -9.95 -3.12 5.86
CA GLU A 147 -9.29 -4.33 5.38
C GLU A 147 -8.09 -3.90 4.54
N LEU A 148 -6.90 -4.29 5.00
CA LEU A 148 -5.66 -4.08 4.28
C LEU A 148 -5.29 -5.38 3.53
N GLU A 149 -5.02 -5.28 2.24
CA GLU A 149 -4.60 -6.37 1.38
C GLU A 149 -3.31 -6.00 0.62
N PHE A 150 -2.29 -6.87 0.65
CA PHE A 150 -0.99 -6.65 0.00
C PHE A 150 -0.24 -7.98 -0.26
N PRO A 151 0.72 -8.01 -1.21
CA PRO A 151 1.55 -9.19 -1.43
C PRO A 151 2.71 -9.28 -0.41
N ILE A 152 3.07 -10.50 -0.05
CA ILE A 152 4.31 -10.80 0.67
C ILE A 152 5.46 -10.77 -0.34
N LYS A 153 6.31 -9.74 -0.27
CA LYS A 153 7.49 -9.62 -1.13
C LYS A 153 8.74 -10.25 -0.53
N HIS A 154 8.75 -10.40 0.79
CA HIS A 154 9.87 -10.94 1.54
C HIS A 154 9.36 -11.68 2.78
N ILE A 155 9.90 -12.88 2.99
CA ILE A 155 9.63 -13.73 4.15
C ILE A 155 10.89 -14.50 4.52
N ASN A 156 11.23 -14.47 5.81
CA ASN A 156 12.26 -15.31 6.39
C ASN A 156 11.62 -16.56 7.00
N ILE A 157 12.22 -17.74 6.79
CA ILE A 157 11.77 -19.02 7.36
C ILE A 157 12.92 -19.66 8.14
N HIS A 158 12.64 -20.08 9.37
CA HIS A 158 13.53 -20.89 10.18
C HIS A 158 12.86 -22.24 10.48
N ALA A 159 13.07 -23.22 9.57
CA ALA A 159 12.44 -24.54 9.57
C ALA A 159 12.53 -25.27 10.92
N GLU A 160 13.75 -25.41 11.45
CA GLU A 160 14.02 -26.17 12.69
C GLU A 160 13.24 -25.64 13.90
N ASN A 161 13.12 -24.31 14.01
CA ASN A 161 12.43 -23.64 15.11
C ASN A 161 10.95 -23.33 14.80
N LYS A 162 10.47 -23.68 13.60
CA LYS A 162 9.14 -23.36 13.08
C LYS A 162 8.78 -21.88 13.21
N LYS A 163 9.72 -20.99 12.89
CA LYS A 163 9.53 -19.52 12.94
C LYS A 163 9.49 -18.95 11.53
N PHE A 164 8.68 -17.92 11.33
CA PHE A 164 8.68 -17.12 10.13
C PHE A 164 8.66 -15.63 10.48
N GLN A 165 9.07 -14.78 9.55
CA GLN A 165 8.87 -13.35 9.67
C GLN A 165 8.63 -12.76 8.28
N VAL A 166 7.48 -12.11 8.11
CA VAL A 166 7.14 -11.31 6.95
C VAL A 166 7.60 -9.89 7.21
N GLU A 167 8.24 -9.26 6.22
CA GLU A 167 8.72 -7.89 6.25
C GLU A 167 8.50 -7.30 4.87
N THR A 168 7.40 -6.58 4.67
CA THR A 168 7.03 -6.13 3.32
C THR A 168 6.47 -4.71 3.34
N GLY A 169 6.47 -4.11 2.16
CA GLY A 169 5.93 -2.80 1.91
C GLY A 169 6.13 -2.41 0.45
N PRO A 170 5.67 -1.21 0.07
CA PRO A 170 4.88 -0.31 0.88
C PRO A 170 3.43 -0.82 1.07
N ILE A 171 2.84 -0.58 2.24
CA ILE A 171 1.41 -0.76 2.51
C ILE A 171 0.75 0.60 2.76
N LEU A 172 -0.58 0.62 2.85
CA LEU A 172 -1.34 1.82 3.16
C LEU A 172 -1.98 1.73 4.55
N ILE A 173 -1.78 2.76 5.37
CA ILE A 173 -2.42 2.88 6.68
C ILE A 173 -3.20 4.21 6.77
N PRO A 174 -4.30 4.24 7.52
CA PRO A 174 -5.00 5.46 7.87
C PRO A 174 -4.43 6.10 9.13
N ARG A 175 -4.29 7.42 9.14
CA ARG A 175 -3.98 8.21 10.33
C ARG A 175 -5.27 8.78 10.92
N GLY A 176 -5.92 7.99 11.78
CA GLY A 176 -7.21 8.31 12.40
C GLY A 176 -8.42 7.89 11.55
N ALA A 177 -9.62 8.21 12.03
CA ALA A 177 -10.87 7.83 11.37
C ALA A 177 -11.21 8.69 10.12
N PRO A 178 -11.94 8.14 9.13
CA PRO A 178 -12.58 8.93 8.09
C PRO A 178 -13.61 9.85 8.74
N ALA A 179 -13.40 11.16 8.60
CA ALA A 179 -14.28 12.17 9.19
C ALA A 179 -14.90 13.09 8.13
N ASP A 180 -14.38 13.06 6.91
CA ASP A 180 -14.63 14.04 5.85
C ASP A 180 -14.19 13.50 4.49
N ASP A 181 -14.56 14.22 3.44
CA ASP A 181 -14.11 13.97 2.06
C ASP A 181 -12.58 14.11 1.91
N ALA A 182 -11.84 14.58 2.92
CA ALA A 182 -10.39 14.71 2.89
C ALA A 182 -9.65 13.48 3.42
N PHE A 183 -10.34 12.36 3.65
CA PHE A 183 -9.73 11.18 4.28
C PHE A 183 -8.52 10.63 3.51
N ILE A 184 -8.49 10.73 2.18
CA ILE A 184 -7.32 10.31 1.40
C ILE A 184 -6.04 11.04 1.82
N ASP A 185 -6.12 12.28 2.32
CA ASP A 185 -4.99 13.03 2.85
C ASP A 185 -4.46 12.45 4.17
N LYS A 186 -5.32 11.79 4.93
CA LYS A 186 -4.97 11.12 6.20
C LYS A 186 -4.33 9.76 5.98
N LEU A 187 -4.24 9.28 4.73
CA LEU A 187 -3.57 8.03 4.41
C LEU A 187 -2.05 8.21 4.31
N GLN A 188 -1.31 7.24 4.82
CA GLN A 188 0.15 7.20 4.84
C GLN A 188 0.67 5.88 4.32
N ILE A 189 1.82 5.95 3.65
CA ILE A 189 2.61 4.76 3.29
C ILE A 189 3.27 4.22 4.55
N ALA A 190 3.34 2.90 4.72
CA ALA A 190 4.06 2.26 5.81
C ALA A 190 4.79 1.00 5.33
N TYR A 191 5.68 0.51 6.19
CA TYR A 191 6.26 -0.83 6.10
C TYR A 191 5.64 -1.70 7.20
N VAL A 192 5.42 -2.98 6.95
CA VAL A 192 4.79 -3.91 7.90
C VAL A 192 5.69 -5.11 8.16
N ALA A 193 5.69 -5.56 9.41
CA ALA A 193 6.33 -6.79 9.83
C ALA A 193 5.42 -7.61 10.75
N PHE A 194 5.45 -8.93 10.63
CA PHE A 194 4.80 -9.84 11.57
C PHE A 194 5.42 -11.24 11.52
N ASN A 195 5.36 -11.92 12.67
CA ASN A 195 5.85 -13.29 12.85
C ASN A 195 4.83 -14.19 13.56
N LYS A 196 3.61 -13.68 13.76
CA LYS A 196 2.45 -14.36 14.35
C LYS A 196 1.19 -13.90 13.62
N LEU A 197 0.14 -14.72 13.62
CA LEU A 197 -1.10 -14.44 12.87
C LEU A 197 -2.15 -13.62 13.65
N ALA A 198 -1.79 -13.09 14.81
CA ALA A 198 -2.71 -12.34 15.69
C ALA A 198 -2.26 -10.89 15.95
N GLU A 199 -1.12 -10.48 15.40
CA GLU A 199 -0.57 -9.15 15.61
C GLU A 199 0.43 -8.82 14.50
N PHE A 200 0.44 -7.56 14.07
CA PHE A 200 1.45 -7.01 13.19
C PHE A 200 1.99 -5.70 13.73
N GLU A 201 3.22 -5.38 13.34
CA GLU A 201 3.83 -4.08 13.55
C GLU A 201 3.88 -3.33 12.23
N PHE A 202 3.70 -2.02 12.26
CA PHE A 202 4.00 -1.17 11.11
C PHE A 202 4.81 0.05 11.53
N ILE A 203 5.53 0.59 10.55
CA ILE A 203 6.26 1.85 10.70
C ILE A 203 5.86 2.79 9.56
N PRO A 204 5.25 3.94 9.86
CA PRO A 204 4.78 4.86 8.84
C PRO A 204 5.91 5.70 8.25
N PHE A 205 5.79 6.01 6.97
CA PHE A 205 6.71 6.86 6.21
C PHE A 205 6.32 8.33 6.41
N THR A 206 6.95 8.97 7.39
CA THR A 206 6.53 10.28 7.91
C THR A 206 7.66 11.31 7.81
N ALA A 207 7.29 12.59 7.72
CA ALA A 207 8.26 13.68 7.78
C ALA A 207 8.77 13.84 9.22
N GLN A 208 10.09 13.73 9.39
CA GLN A 208 10.81 13.87 10.65
C GLN A 208 11.65 15.14 10.59
N LYS A 209 11.58 15.95 11.63
CA LYS A 209 12.40 17.16 11.73
C LYS A 209 13.80 16.80 12.20
N ILE A 210 14.82 17.15 11.43
CA ILE A 210 16.22 16.95 11.80
C ILE A 210 16.89 18.33 11.87
N GLY A 211 17.21 18.74 13.10
CA GLY A 211 17.76 20.08 13.37
C GLY A 211 16.74 21.20 13.11
N PHE A 212 17.26 22.40 12.83
CA PHE A 212 16.42 23.61 12.74
C PHE A 212 15.79 23.85 11.36
N LEU A 213 16.36 23.31 10.29
CA LEU A 213 16.06 23.76 8.93
C LEU A 213 15.43 22.71 8.02
N ASN A 214 15.56 21.40 8.32
CA ASN A 214 15.24 20.35 7.36
C ASN A 214 14.27 19.33 7.92
N ASN A 215 13.31 18.92 7.08
CA ASN A 215 12.53 17.71 7.31
C ASN A 215 13.07 16.62 6.38
N ILE A 216 13.22 15.41 6.89
CA ILE A 216 13.49 14.22 6.08
C ILE A 216 12.30 13.30 6.23
N ARG A 217 11.78 12.78 5.13
CA ARG A 217 10.76 11.73 5.21
C ARG A 217 11.46 10.39 5.39
N PHE A 218 11.16 9.71 6.49
CA PHE A 218 11.71 8.41 6.81
C PHE A 218 10.68 7.55 7.54
N TYR A 219 10.94 6.26 7.66
CA TYR A 219 10.13 5.35 8.45
C TYR A 219 10.39 5.61 9.93
N ALA A 220 9.37 6.08 10.66
CA ALA A 220 9.48 6.43 12.08
C ALA A 220 8.12 6.34 12.78
N GLY A 221 8.11 6.06 14.09
CA GLY A 221 6.89 5.97 14.90
C GLY A 221 6.20 4.61 14.79
N LYS A 222 6.89 3.55 15.20
CA LYS A 222 6.38 2.18 15.18
C LYS A 222 5.06 2.05 15.95
N GLU A 223 4.11 1.30 15.39
CA GLU A 223 2.85 0.93 16.03
C GLU A 223 2.65 -0.59 15.98
N ILE A 224 1.92 -1.12 16.96
CA ILE A 224 1.60 -2.55 17.09
C ILE A 224 0.08 -2.68 17.11
N VAL A 225 -0.47 -3.56 16.28
CA VAL A 225 -1.92 -3.76 16.16
C VAL A 225 -2.23 -5.24 16.35
N THR A 226 -3.07 -5.54 17.33
CA THR A 226 -3.67 -6.87 17.49
C THR A 226 -4.79 -7.03 16.46
N SER A 227 -4.61 -7.97 15.53
CA SER A 227 -5.66 -8.39 14.62
C SER A 227 -5.36 -9.74 13.98
N GLN A 228 -6.40 -10.41 13.52
CA GLN A 228 -6.27 -11.69 12.83
C GLN A 228 -5.70 -11.47 11.41
N ILE A 229 -4.50 -11.97 11.18
CA ILE A 229 -3.83 -11.93 9.87
C ILE A 229 -4.19 -13.19 9.11
N GLN A 230 -4.64 -13.03 7.87
CA GLN A 230 -4.88 -14.14 6.95
C GLN A 230 -3.85 -14.11 5.83
N ILE A 231 -2.94 -15.09 5.81
CA ILE A 231 -2.07 -15.34 4.67
C ILE A 231 -2.86 -16.18 3.65
N CYS A 232 -2.78 -15.82 2.38
CA CYS A 232 -3.45 -16.49 1.27
C CYS A 232 -2.44 -16.89 0.20
N ARG A 233 -2.46 -18.15 -0.20
CA ARG A 233 -1.73 -18.66 -1.36
C ARG A 233 -2.58 -18.48 -2.61
N LEU A 234 -2.08 -17.77 -3.61
CA LEU A 234 -2.74 -17.67 -4.91
C LEU A 234 -2.61 -19.00 -5.67
N ASN A 235 -3.69 -19.43 -6.36
CA ASN A 235 -3.72 -20.66 -7.15
C ASN A 235 -3.25 -20.43 -8.59
#